data_AF-W1VD58-F1
#
_entry.id   AF-W1VD58-F1
#
_cell.length_a   1.000
_cell.length_b   1.000
_cell.length_c   1.000
_cell.angle_alpha   90.00
_cell.angle_beta   90.00
_cell.angle_gamma   90.00
#
_symmetry.space_group_name_H-M   'P 1'
#
loop_
_entity.id
_entity.type
_entity.pdbx_description
1 polymer ?
#
loop_
_entity_poly.entity_id
_entity_poly.type
_entity_poly.pdbx_seq_one_letter_code
_entity_poly.pdbx_strand_id
1 'polypeptide(L)'
;ASELLPLHGSHNSSKRCFEQAEWSKELKASIWTEIVRRKIMNQAELLQYQELVEADLLYQYLDELTLNDETQREGHAAKVYFNALFGKSFSREQDNAINAALNYGYAILLSAVNREILSLGYITQLGLNHCNQFNPYNLGSDLMEPLRGLLML
;
A
#
# COMPACT_ATOMS: atom_id res chain seq x y z
N ALA A 1 15.42 8.36 -1.75
CA ALA A 1 15.74 7.43 -2.85
C ALA A 1 15.60 8.17 -4.17
N SER A 2 16.39 7.82 -5.18
CA SER A 2 16.26 8.36 -6.54
C SER A 2 15.94 7.19 -7.46
N GLU A 3 14.99 7.36 -8.36
CA GLU A 3 14.64 6.38 -9.38
C GLU A 3 14.56 7.05 -10.76
N LEU A 4 14.86 6.28 -11.81
CA LEU A 4 14.69 6.69 -13.19
C LEU A 4 13.40 6.07 -13.71
N LEU A 5 12.44 6.92 -14.06
CA LEU A 5 11.15 6.50 -14.60
C LEU A 5 11.10 6.74 -16.11
N PRO A 6 10.70 5.73 -16.91
CA PRO A 6 10.54 5.91 -18.35
C PRO A 6 9.33 6.82 -18.62
N LEU A 7 9.55 7.92 -19.38
CA LEU A 7 8.48 8.83 -19.81
C LEU A 7 7.51 8.17 -20.80
N HIS A 8 7.98 7.18 -21.56
CA HIS A 8 7.20 6.42 -22.54
C HIS A 8 7.43 4.93 -22.32
N GLY A 9 6.68 4.34 -21.38
CA GLY A 9 6.78 2.91 -21.06
C GLY A 9 5.97 1.98 -21.96
N SER A 10 5.01 2.51 -22.74
CA SER A 10 4.14 1.72 -23.62
C SER A 10 3.74 2.49 -24.88
N HIS A 11 3.52 1.75 -25.97
CA HIS A 11 3.03 2.27 -27.26
C HIS A 11 1.61 2.86 -27.19
N ASN A 12 0.82 2.50 -26.18
CA ASN A 12 -0.57 2.93 -26.01
C ASN A 12 -0.80 3.80 -24.75
N SER A 13 0.26 4.36 -24.18
CA SER A 13 0.21 5.12 -22.92
C SER A 13 -0.83 6.25 -22.92
N SER A 14 -0.92 7.02 -24.00
CA SER A 14 -1.92 8.11 -24.11
C SER A 14 -3.36 7.61 -23.91
N LYS A 15 -3.74 6.51 -24.56
CA LYS A 15 -5.07 5.90 -24.41
C LYS A 15 -5.31 5.46 -22.96
N ARG A 16 -4.33 4.79 -22.35
CA ARG A 16 -4.41 4.31 -20.96
C ARG A 16 -4.52 5.45 -19.95
N CYS A 17 -3.81 6.56 -20.18
CA CYS A 17 -3.91 7.75 -19.33
C CYS A 17 -5.32 8.34 -19.35
N PHE A 18 -5.95 8.44 -20.53
CA PHE A 18 -7.33 8.91 -20.64
C PHE A 18 -8.31 7.94 -19.95
N GLU A 19 -8.19 6.64 -20.21
CA GLU A 19 -9.01 5.62 -19.53
C GLU A 19 -8.87 5.68 -18.00
N GLN A 20 -7.63 5.88 -17.50
CA GLN A 20 -7.35 6.00 -16.06
C GLN A 20 -7.97 7.26 -15.45
N ALA A 21 -7.91 8.38 -16.15
CA ALA A 21 -8.54 9.63 -15.70
C ALA A 21 -10.07 9.51 -15.61
N GLU A 22 -10.67 8.61 -16.39
CA GLU A 22 -12.11 8.34 -16.42
C GLU A 22 -12.55 7.25 -15.45
N TRP A 23 -11.65 6.64 -14.67
CA TRP A 23 -12.03 5.63 -13.67
C TRP A 23 -13.08 6.19 -12.69
N SER A 24 -14.22 5.50 -12.61
CA SER A 24 -15.31 5.93 -11.74
C SER A 24 -14.92 5.85 -10.27
N LYS A 25 -15.61 6.61 -9.41
CA LYS A 25 -15.35 6.60 -7.97
C LYS A 25 -15.66 5.25 -7.35
N GLU A 26 -16.70 4.58 -7.84
CA GLU A 26 -17.15 3.27 -7.38
C GLU A 26 -16.12 2.19 -7.72
N LEU A 27 -15.56 2.23 -8.94
CA LEU A 27 -14.48 1.33 -9.34
C LEU A 27 -13.24 1.52 -8.46
N LYS A 28 -12.80 2.77 -8.27
CA LYS A 28 -11.65 3.09 -7.42
C LYS A 28 -11.86 2.65 -5.98
N ALA A 29 -13.02 2.93 -5.40
CA ALA A 29 -13.38 2.50 -4.06
C ALA A 29 -13.36 0.97 -3.92
N SER A 30 -13.94 0.25 -4.88
CA SER A 30 -13.96 -1.22 -4.86
C SER A 30 -12.56 -1.83 -4.95
N ILE A 31 -11.69 -1.31 -5.83
CA ILE A 31 -10.31 -1.79 -5.95
C ILE A 31 -9.52 -1.45 -4.69
N TRP A 32 -9.66 -0.22 -4.18
CA TRP A 32 -8.98 0.21 -2.95
C TRP A 32 -9.36 -0.65 -1.76
N THR A 33 -10.64 -1.02 -1.59
CA THR A 33 -11.07 -1.92 -0.53
C THR A 33 -10.41 -3.30 -0.62
N GLU A 34 -10.25 -3.86 -1.82
CA GLU A 34 -9.55 -5.14 -1.98
C GLU A 34 -8.05 -5.03 -1.68
N ILE A 35 -7.43 -3.91 -2.03
CA ILE A 35 -6.03 -3.61 -1.68
C ILE A 35 -5.86 -3.58 -0.15
N VAL A 36 -6.72 -2.83 0.55
CA VAL A 36 -6.69 -2.75 2.02
C VAL A 36 -6.98 -4.11 2.64
N ARG A 37 -7.98 -4.84 2.15
CA ARG A 37 -8.29 -6.21 2.59
C ARG A 37 -7.04 -7.09 2.50
N ARG A 38 -6.36 -7.10 1.34
CA ARG A 38 -5.17 -7.92 1.15
C ARG A 38 -4.01 -7.50 2.03
N LYS A 39 -3.81 -6.19 2.24
CA LYS A 39 -2.81 -5.66 3.17
C LYS A 39 -3.04 -6.18 4.58
N ILE A 40 -4.25 -6.03 5.12
CA ILE A 40 -4.58 -6.47 6.49
C ILE A 40 -4.46 -7.99 6.60
N MET A 41 -4.90 -8.73 5.58
CA MET A 41 -4.78 -10.19 5.54
C MET A 41 -3.32 -10.66 5.59
N ASN A 42 -2.45 -10.09 4.75
CA ASN A 42 -1.03 -10.43 4.75
C ASN A 42 -0.35 -10.05 6.09
N GLN A 43 -0.78 -8.96 6.72
CA GLN A 43 -0.32 -8.58 8.06
C GLN A 43 -0.76 -9.61 9.12
N ALA A 44 -2.02 -10.06 9.08
CA ALA A 44 -2.54 -11.09 9.98
C ALA A 44 -1.80 -12.42 9.81
N GLU A 45 -1.59 -12.86 8.56
CA GLU A 45 -0.86 -14.09 8.23
C GLU A 45 0.58 -14.04 8.75
N LEU A 46 1.28 -12.90 8.63
CA LEU A 46 2.62 -12.75 9.19
C LEU A 46 2.62 -12.86 10.72
N LEU A 47 1.71 -12.16 11.40
CA LEU A 47 1.59 -12.25 12.86
C LEU A 47 1.28 -13.67 13.31
N GLN A 48 0.40 -14.37 12.58
CA GLN A 48 0.06 -15.76 12.84
C GLN A 48 1.27 -16.68 12.65
N TYR A 49 2.05 -16.48 11.59
CA TYR A 49 3.29 -17.22 11.34
C TYR A 49 4.33 -17.03 12.46
N GLN A 50 4.35 -15.85 13.08
CA GLN A 50 5.18 -15.53 14.25
C GLN A 50 4.54 -15.95 15.59
N GLU A 51 3.39 -16.65 15.55
CA GLU A 51 2.63 -17.10 16.73
C GLU A 51 2.15 -15.95 17.65
N LEU A 52 1.89 -14.77 17.08
CA LEU A 52 1.41 -13.59 17.80
C LEU A 52 -0.13 -13.54 17.82
N VAL A 53 -0.71 -13.42 19.02
CA VAL A 53 -2.16 -13.45 19.26
C VAL A 53 -2.90 -12.28 18.60
N GLU A 54 -2.20 -11.18 18.32
CA GLU A 54 -2.75 -10.02 17.64
C GLU A 54 -3.24 -10.31 16.22
N ALA A 55 -2.83 -11.44 15.61
CA ALA A 55 -3.35 -11.91 14.32
C ALA A 55 -4.89 -12.03 14.32
N ASP A 56 -5.48 -12.56 15.41
CA ASP A 56 -6.93 -12.76 15.52
C ASP A 56 -7.69 -11.43 15.46
N LEU A 57 -7.12 -10.36 16.04
CA LEU A 57 -7.72 -9.03 15.99
C LEU A 57 -7.67 -8.44 14.58
N LEU A 58 -6.61 -8.69 13.81
CA LEU A 58 -6.56 -8.27 12.40
C LEU A 58 -7.57 -9.04 11.55
N TYR A 59 -7.78 -10.34 11.80
CA TYR A 59 -8.84 -11.09 11.14
C TYR A 59 -10.23 -10.52 11.45
N GLN A 60 -10.49 -10.11 12.70
CA GLN A 60 -11.74 -9.40 13.04
C GLN A 60 -11.89 -8.08 12.27
N TYR A 61 -10.80 -7.32 12.08
CA TYR A 61 -10.84 -6.08 11.30
C TYR A 61 -11.17 -6.32 9.82
N LEU A 62 -10.83 -7.49 9.25
CA LEU A 62 -11.24 -7.86 7.89
C LEU A 62 -12.75 -8.06 7.79
N ASP A 63 -13.38 -8.67 8.80
CA ASP A 63 -14.84 -8.85 8.85
C ASP A 63 -15.58 -7.52 8.98
N GLU A 64 -14.96 -6.54 9.62
CA GLU A 64 -15.52 -5.19 9.83
C GLU A 64 -15.20 -4.20 8.69
N LEU A 65 -14.42 -4.62 7.68
CA LEU A 65 -13.98 -3.76 6.58
C LEU A 65 -15.16 -3.42 5.66
N THR A 66 -15.45 -2.13 5.52
CA THR A 66 -16.49 -1.62 4.62
C THR A 66 -15.89 -1.08 3.32
N LEU A 67 -16.76 -0.78 2.35
CA LEU A 67 -16.34 -0.14 1.09
C LEU A 67 -15.55 1.14 1.39
N ASN A 68 -14.48 1.33 0.63
CA ASN A 68 -13.51 2.41 0.77
C ASN A 68 -12.84 2.56 2.15
N ASP A 69 -12.89 1.53 3.01
CA ASP A 69 -12.39 1.58 4.39
C ASP A 69 -12.93 2.77 5.21
N GLU A 70 -14.23 3.06 5.11
CA GLU A 70 -14.87 4.17 5.84
C GLU A 70 -14.69 4.08 7.37
N THR A 71 -14.49 2.86 7.90
CA THR A 71 -14.26 2.60 9.33
C THR A 71 -12.78 2.62 9.74
N GLN A 72 -11.86 2.96 8.82
CA GLN A 72 -10.42 3.14 9.06
C GLN A 72 -9.72 1.90 9.64
N ARG A 73 -10.13 0.71 9.20
CA ARG A 73 -9.54 -0.57 9.62
C ARG A 73 -8.11 -0.73 9.15
N GLU A 74 -7.72 -0.11 8.05
CA GLU A 74 -6.33 -0.07 7.62
C GLU A 74 -5.40 0.52 8.68
N GLY A 75 -5.78 1.67 9.24
CA GLY A 75 -5.00 2.39 10.24
C GLY A 75 -4.95 1.64 11.58
N HIS A 76 -6.10 1.11 12.02
CA HIS A 76 -6.18 0.29 13.23
C HIS A 76 -5.34 -0.99 13.12
N ALA A 77 -5.46 -1.73 12.01
CA ALA A 77 -4.65 -2.92 11.72
C ALA A 77 -3.16 -2.59 11.73
N ALA A 78 -2.74 -1.54 11.02
CA ALA A 78 -1.33 -1.14 10.96
C ALA A 78 -0.76 -0.81 12.36
N LYS A 79 -1.53 -0.11 13.20
CA LYS A 79 -1.10 0.21 14.57
C LYS A 79 -0.90 -1.05 15.41
N VAL A 80 -1.86 -1.97 15.38
CA VAL A 80 -1.76 -3.25 16.11
C VAL A 80 -0.57 -4.06 15.59
N TYR A 81 -0.45 -4.19 14.27
CA TYR A 81 0.62 -4.91 13.60
C TYR A 81 2.02 -4.42 13.98
N PHE A 82 2.28 -3.11 13.87
CA PHE A 82 3.59 -2.56 14.23
C PHE A 82 3.89 -2.68 15.73
N ASN A 83 2.87 -2.52 16.59
CA ASN A 83 3.04 -2.68 18.03
C ASN A 83 3.33 -4.14 18.42
N ALA A 84 2.73 -5.11 17.72
CA ALA A 84 2.99 -6.53 17.95
C ALA A 84 4.42 -6.90 17.57
N LEU A 85 4.94 -6.36 16.45
CA LEU A 85 6.29 -6.66 15.97
C LEU A 85 7.40 -5.92 16.72
N PHE A 86 7.19 -4.64 17.05
CA PHE A 86 8.25 -3.76 17.54
C PHE A 86 8.00 -3.19 18.95
N GLY A 87 6.88 -3.57 19.58
CA GLY A 87 6.48 -3.12 20.91
C GLY A 87 5.65 -1.83 20.91
N LYS A 88 4.92 -1.61 22.00
CA LYS A 88 3.95 -0.49 22.14
C LYS A 88 4.57 0.92 22.14
N SER A 89 5.87 1.03 22.36
CA SER A 89 6.61 2.30 22.31
C SER A 89 7.09 2.68 20.91
N PHE A 90 6.97 1.76 19.93
CA PHE A 90 7.35 2.01 18.55
C PHE A 90 6.37 2.96 17.87
N SER A 91 6.89 3.90 17.09
CA SER A 91 6.10 4.72 16.17
C SER A 91 6.82 4.83 14.84
N ARG A 92 6.06 4.85 13.74
CA ARG A 92 6.57 5.04 12.37
C ARG A 92 7.13 6.45 12.11
N GLU A 93 6.92 7.38 13.04
CA GLU A 93 7.42 8.75 12.98
C GLU A 93 8.79 8.91 13.65
N GLN A 94 9.23 7.93 14.43
CA GLN A 94 10.53 7.99 15.11
C GLN A 94 11.68 7.86 14.11
N ASP A 95 12.73 8.66 14.31
CA ASP A 95 13.98 8.47 13.58
C ASP A 95 14.79 7.34 14.25
N ASN A 96 14.70 6.14 13.70
CA ASN A 96 15.40 4.97 14.19
C ASN A 96 15.76 4.02 13.03
N ALA A 97 16.69 3.09 13.31
CA ALA A 97 17.21 2.18 12.30
C ALA A 97 16.13 1.26 11.68
N ILE A 98 15.12 0.86 12.46
CA ILE A 98 14.01 0.02 11.98
C ILE A 98 13.19 0.81 10.94
N ASN A 99 12.83 2.04 11.26
CA ASN A 99 12.07 2.89 10.35
C ASN A 99 12.87 3.23 9.10
N ALA A 100 14.17 3.47 9.23
CA ALA A 100 15.08 3.67 8.09
C ALA A 100 15.13 2.44 7.18
N ALA A 101 15.25 1.23 7.74
CA ALA A 101 15.25 -0.02 6.98
C ALA A 101 13.91 -0.26 6.26
N LEU A 102 12.79 -0.07 6.96
CA LEU A 102 11.46 -0.17 6.37
C LEU A 102 11.26 0.84 5.23
N ASN A 103 11.66 2.10 5.44
CA ASN A 103 11.57 3.14 4.41
C ASN A 103 12.40 2.79 3.17
N TYR A 104 13.60 2.25 3.37
CA TYR A 104 14.46 1.80 2.29
C TYR A 104 13.83 0.64 1.51
N GLY A 105 13.34 -0.38 2.21
CA GLY A 105 12.65 -1.50 1.58
C GLY A 105 11.40 -1.06 0.80
N TYR A 106 10.58 -0.19 1.40
CA TYR A 106 9.40 0.35 0.73
C TYR A 106 9.77 1.16 -0.51
N ALA A 107 10.88 1.91 -0.50
CA ALA A 107 11.34 2.63 -1.69
C ALA A 107 11.72 1.67 -2.83
N ILE A 108 12.35 0.53 -2.53
CA ILE A 108 12.67 -0.50 -3.54
C ILE A 108 11.39 -1.11 -4.14
N LEU A 109 10.45 -1.51 -3.28
CA LEU A 109 9.16 -2.05 -3.73
C LEU A 109 8.39 -1.04 -4.57
N LEU A 110 8.29 0.21 -4.11
CA LEU A 110 7.61 1.29 -4.82
C LEU A 110 8.22 1.48 -6.20
N SER A 111 9.55 1.45 -6.31
CA SER A 111 10.23 1.61 -7.58
C SER A 111 9.93 0.47 -8.56
N ALA A 112 9.88 -0.76 -8.06
CA ALA A 112 9.47 -1.91 -8.87
C ALA A 112 8.02 -1.76 -9.37
N VAL A 113 7.09 -1.40 -8.48
CA VAL A 113 5.67 -1.19 -8.82
C VAL A 113 5.51 -0.04 -9.82
N ASN A 114 6.18 1.09 -9.62
CA ASN A 114 6.14 2.24 -10.53
C ASN A 114 6.60 1.88 -11.94
N ARG A 115 7.66 1.08 -12.06
CA ARG A 115 8.14 0.61 -13.37
C ARG A 115 7.07 -0.23 -14.09
N GLU A 116 6.39 -1.12 -13.38
CA GLU A 116 5.32 -1.93 -13.97
C GLU A 116 4.11 -1.08 -14.39
N ILE A 117 3.68 -0.12 -13.54
CA ILE A 117 2.61 0.85 -13.86
C ILE A 117 2.90 1.56 -15.19
N LEU A 118 4.12 2.11 -15.33
CA LEU A 118 4.52 2.85 -16.53
C LEU A 118 4.64 1.94 -17.76
N SER A 119 5.12 0.69 -17.59
CA SER A 119 5.20 -0.30 -18.66
C SER A 119 3.83 -0.67 -19.22
N LEU A 120 2.78 -0.59 -18.40
CA LEU A 120 1.39 -0.81 -18.80
C LEU A 120 0.72 0.44 -19.38
N GLY A 121 1.42 1.58 -19.38
CA GLY A 121 0.96 2.85 -19.95
C GLY A 121 0.15 3.73 -19.00
N TYR A 122 0.06 3.37 -17.72
CA TYR A 122 -0.60 4.18 -16.70
C TYR A 122 0.35 5.23 -16.12
N ILE A 123 -0.20 6.25 -15.45
CA ILE A 123 0.56 7.27 -14.73
C ILE A 123 0.51 7.05 -13.22
N THR A 124 1.62 7.32 -12.54
CA THR A 124 1.78 7.04 -11.11
C THR A 124 1.11 8.10 -10.21
N GLN A 125 0.85 9.30 -10.74
CA GLN A 125 0.31 10.44 -9.99
C GLN A 125 -1.17 10.27 -9.65
N LEU A 126 -1.93 9.55 -10.49
CA LEU A 126 -3.37 9.33 -10.31
C LEU A 126 -3.62 8.05 -9.54
N GLY A 127 -3.71 8.17 -8.21
CA GLY A 127 -4.06 7.07 -7.32
C GLY A 127 -5.55 6.69 -7.36
N LEU A 128 -5.84 5.58 -6.69
CA LEU A 128 -7.17 5.07 -6.40
C LEU A 128 -7.78 5.83 -5.22
N ASN A 129 -7.04 5.90 -4.11
CA ASN A 129 -7.42 6.59 -2.88
C ASN A 129 -6.42 7.69 -2.51
N HIS A 130 -5.11 7.41 -2.58
CA HIS A 130 -4.11 8.45 -2.35
C HIS A 130 -4.20 9.54 -3.43
N CYS A 131 -4.36 10.80 -2.99
CA CYS A 131 -4.49 11.96 -3.87
C CYS A 131 -3.61 13.13 -3.41
N ASN A 132 -2.57 12.85 -2.63
CA ASN A 132 -1.67 13.88 -2.15
C ASN A 132 -0.93 14.52 -3.32
N GLN A 133 -1.12 15.84 -3.51
CA GLN A 133 -0.51 16.62 -4.58
C GLN A 133 1.03 16.62 -4.54
N PHE A 134 1.62 16.33 -3.37
CA PHE A 134 3.07 16.26 -3.19
C PHE A 134 3.64 14.85 -3.40
N ASN A 135 2.80 13.83 -3.56
CA ASN A 135 3.22 12.46 -3.84
C ASN A 135 3.07 12.16 -5.35
N PRO A 136 4.17 12.13 -6.13
CA PRO A 136 4.10 11.80 -7.55
C PRO A 136 3.80 10.31 -7.80
N TYR A 137 3.73 9.49 -6.75
CA TYR A 137 3.61 8.03 -6.81
C TYR A 137 2.35 7.52 -6.09
N ASN A 138 1.26 8.27 -6.12
CA ASN A 138 0.00 7.90 -5.47
C ASN A 138 -0.47 6.48 -5.86
N LEU A 139 -0.56 6.17 -7.16
CA LEU A 139 -0.98 4.84 -7.62
C LEU A 139 0.02 3.75 -7.22
N GLY A 140 1.31 4.04 -7.31
CA GLY A 140 2.35 3.11 -6.86
C GLY A 140 2.25 2.80 -5.38
N SER A 141 1.97 3.84 -4.57
CA SER A 141 1.75 3.74 -3.13
C SER A 141 0.52 2.90 -2.82
N ASP A 142 -0.58 3.08 -3.56
CA ASP A 142 -1.78 2.25 -3.43
C ASP A 142 -1.49 0.78 -3.75
N LEU A 143 -0.89 0.51 -4.91
CA LEU A 143 -0.69 -0.87 -5.41
C LEU A 143 0.39 -1.64 -4.65
N MET A 144 1.32 -0.96 -3.97
CA MET A 144 2.33 -1.64 -3.16
C MET A 144 1.83 -2.05 -1.77
N GLU A 145 0.69 -1.53 -1.29
CA GLU A 145 0.19 -1.77 0.07
C GLU A 145 0.16 -3.26 0.47
N PRO A 146 -0.32 -4.20 -0.36
CA PRO A 146 -0.35 -5.62 -0.02
C PRO A 146 1.05 -6.25 0.11
N LEU A 147 2.05 -5.67 -0.56
CA LEU A 147 3.41 -6.22 -0.64
C LEU A 147 4.28 -5.78 0.56
N ARG A 148 3.82 -4.81 1.36
CA ARG A 148 4.63 -4.21 2.44
C ARG A 148 4.99 -5.21 3.54
N GLY A 149 4.15 -6.22 3.79
CA GLY A 149 4.42 -7.28 4.76
C GLY A 149 5.63 -8.15 4.40
N LEU A 150 5.98 -8.27 3.11
CA LEU A 150 7.12 -9.09 2.66
C LEU A 150 8.47 -8.60 3.18
N LEU A 151 8.60 -7.30 3.49
CA LEU A 151 9.84 -6.72 4.00
C LEU A 151 10.09 -7.02 5.49
N MET A 152 9.17 -7.70 6.15
CA MET A 152 9.24 -8.03 7.58
C MET A 152 9.38 -9.55 7.84
N LEU A 153 9.56 -10.34 6.78
CA LEU A 153 10.06 -11.72 6.83
C LEU A 153 11.59 -11.72 6.91
#